data_AF-A0A2P4Y4B6-F1
#
_entry.id   AF-A0A2P4Y4B6-F1
#
_cell.length_a   1.000
_cell.length_b   1.000
_cell.length_c   1.000
_cell.angle_alpha   90.00
_cell.angle_beta   90.00
_cell.angle_gamma   90.00
#
_symmetry.space_group_name_H-M   'P 1'
#
loop_
_entity.id
_entity.type
_entity.pdbx_description
1 polymer ?
#
loop_
_entity_poly.entity_id
_entity_poly.type
_entity_poly.pdbx_seq_one_letter_code
_entity_poly.pdbx_strand_id
1 'polypeptide(L)'
;AEQFLMVARKIPRAQQKLRCLQFKMDFALRVEELRGNLKLLIRGIQQVCASDRFAGMLEYIFHLGNLLNFGEGVEYTEWVKSITISSLAKLSFTKAYDGRISFLQYVIQSVERDEPHLALFSDQLPLITKCSKLSVQSLVAEHQSLKSGLRMLINETQKTAIFKTDDADLREDLAESRESMRLYAMEVEQVLDGVQELVNELEREKKHFLNYFEEEDVLPIDELLGFIASFSEEYSRLYHTYLSIIMGNTSSRKFVYSTNDYQLAIETSKELEYLLETEFNAHGQGLHEKVSSIESAIPVPTVRSIRYVATLRNRLIHDREMKALPDRQTFIKKFDDAMVELNILIEKKRLDAGEVPAAPECTIS
;
A
#
# COMPACT_ATOMS: atom_id res chain seq x y z
N ALA A 1 29.14 -43.84 -28.64
CA ALA A 1 28.92 -43.85 -27.17
C ALA A 1 30.17 -44.34 -26.41
N GLU A 2 30.72 -45.53 -26.74
CA GLU A 2 31.86 -46.11 -26.01
C GLU A 2 33.19 -45.32 -26.16
N GLN A 3 33.47 -44.75 -27.34
CA GLN A 3 34.65 -43.91 -27.55
C GLN A 3 34.64 -42.62 -26.70
N PHE A 4 33.47 -42.00 -26.54
CA PHE A 4 33.30 -40.83 -25.66
C PHE A 4 33.55 -41.21 -24.19
N LEU A 5 33.00 -42.33 -23.73
CA LEU A 5 33.22 -42.83 -22.37
C LEU A 5 34.69 -43.18 -22.10
N MET A 6 35.41 -43.73 -23.08
CA MET A 6 36.85 -44.00 -22.96
C MET A 6 37.67 -42.72 -22.74
N VAL A 7 37.35 -41.64 -23.45
CA VAL A 7 38.02 -40.34 -23.29
C VAL A 7 37.59 -39.67 -21.97
N ALA A 8 36.29 -39.63 -21.67
CA ALA A 8 35.77 -38.99 -20.47
C ALA A 8 36.27 -39.65 -19.17
N ARG A 9 36.53 -40.97 -19.16
CA ARG A 9 37.11 -41.68 -18.00
C ARG A 9 38.52 -41.23 -17.65
N LYS A 10 39.27 -40.63 -18.59
CA LYS A 10 40.61 -40.09 -18.33
C LYS A 10 40.56 -38.78 -17.55
N ILE A 11 39.42 -38.08 -17.55
CA ILE A 11 39.26 -36.81 -16.86
C ILE A 11 39.01 -37.10 -15.37
N PRO A 12 39.96 -36.76 -14.48
CA PRO A 12 39.76 -36.94 -13.06
C PRO A 12 38.64 -36.01 -12.58
N ARG A 13 37.81 -36.50 -11.65
CA ARG A 13 36.81 -35.68 -10.96
C ARG A 13 35.83 -34.97 -11.92
N ALA A 14 35.53 -35.61 -13.05
CA ALA A 14 34.68 -35.05 -14.11
C ALA A 14 33.35 -34.50 -13.58
N GLN A 15 32.71 -35.19 -12.62
CA GLN A 15 31.46 -34.72 -12.01
C GLN A 15 31.62 -33.36 -11.30
N GLN A 16 32.69 -33.17 -10.53
CA GLN A 16 32.96 -31.91 -9.83
C GLN A 16 33.29 -30.79 -10.82
N LYS A 17 34.07 -31.10 -11.87
CA LYS A 17 34.38 -30.15 -12.95
C LYS A 17 33.11 -29.72 -13.69
N LEU A 18 32.19 -30.64 -13.98
CA LEU A 18 30.89 -30.32 -14.59
C LEU A 18 30.04 -29.42 -13.70
N ARG A 19 30.02 -29.64 -12.37
CA ARG A 19 29.33 -28.74 -11.43
C ARG A 19 29.96 -27.33 -11.41
N CYS A 20 31.28 -27.24 -11.49
CA CYS A 20 31.98 -25.96 -11.60
C CYS A 20 31.64 -25.22 -12.90
N LEU A 21 31.55 -25.96 -14.02
CA LEU A 21 31.15 -25.42 -15.32
C LEU A 21 29.70 -24.93 -15.29
N GLN A 22 28.77 -25.71 -14.73
CA GLN A 22 27.38 -25.28 -14.56
C GLN A 22 27.29 -24.01 -13.71
N PHE A 23 27.98 -23.96 -12.58
CA PHE A 23 28.06 -22.75 -11.77
C PHE A 23 28.57 -21.55 -12.57
N LYS A 24 29.63 -21.74 -13.37
CA LYS A 24 30.16 -20.69 -14.24
C LYS A 24 29.15 -20.17 -15.26
N MET A 25 28.34 -21.06 -15.85
CA MET A 25 27.34 -20.68 -16.85
C MET A 25 26.23 -19.80 -16.27
N ASP A 26 25.78 -20.09 -15.06
CA ASP A 26 24.62 -19.41 -14.47
C ASP A 26 25.02 -18.23 -13.55
N PHE A 27 26.29 -18.13 -13.15
CA PHE A 27 26.77 -17.18 -12.13
C PHE A 27 26.42 -15.72 -12.44
N ALA A 28 26.68 -15.27 -13.67
CA ALA A 28 26.52 -13.87 -14.06
C ALA A 28 25.06 -13.40 -13.93
N LEU A 29 24.10 -14.20 -14.41
CA LEU A 29 22.67 -13.88 -14.33
C LEU A 29 22.19 -13.89 -12.88
N ARG A 30 22.57 -14.92 -12.11
CA ARG A 30 22.19 -15.06 -10.71
C ARG A 30 22.69 -13.89 -9.85
N VAL A 31 23.93 -13.44 -10.08
CA VAL A 31 24.49 -12.32 -9.31
C VAL A 31 23.91 -10.98 -9.73
N GLU A 32 23.61 -10.78 -11.01
CA GLU A 32 22.94 -9.58 -11.50
C GLU A 32 21.55 -9.42 -10.87
N GLU A 33 20.76 -10.50 -10.87
CA GLU A 33 19.44 -10.53 -10.24
C GLU A 33 19.51 -10.25 -8.74
N LEU A 34 20.43 -10.94 -8.02
CA LEU A 34 20.63 -10.72 -6.59
C LEU A 34 21.02 -9.27 -6.28
N ARG A 35 21.96 -8.68 -7.03
CA ARG A 35 22.37 -7.27 -6.87
C ARG A 35 21.21 -6.32 -7.15
N GLY A 36 20.41 -6.59 -8.18
CA GLY A 36 19.22 -5.81 -8.53
C GLY A 36 18.22 -5.77 -7.38
N ASN A 37 17.90 -6.94 -6.84
CA ASN A 37 16.93 -7.08 -5.74
C ASN A 37 17.43 -6.45 -4.43
N LEU A 38 18.71 -6.61 -4.08
CA LEU A 38 19.31 -5.94 -2.91
C LEU A 38 19.25 -4.41 -3.03
N LYS A 39 19.64 -3.86 -4.18
CA LYS A 39 19.57 -2.41 -4.45
C LYS A 39 18.14 -1.89 -4.43
N LEU A 40 17.18 -2.68 -4.91
CA LEU A 40 15.77 -2.31 -4.89
C LEU A 40 15.26 -2.17 -3.45
N LEU A 41 15.57 -3.12 -2.57
CA LEU A 41 15.22 -3.05 -1.14
C LEU A 41 15.87 -1.85 -0.46
N ILE A 42 17.18 -1.64 -0.64
CA ILE A 42 17.93 -0.49 -0.09
C ILE A 42 17.23 0.82 -0.46
N ARG A 43 16.96 1.03 -1.76
CA ARG A 43 16.28 2.24 -2.24
C ARG A 43 14.84 2.34 -1.74
N GLY A 44 14.13 1.23 -1.62
CA GLY A 44 12.77 1.20 -1.08
C GLY A 44 12.73 1.64 0.38
N ILE A 45 13.66 1.16 1.20
CA ILE A 45 13.79 1.55 2.61
C ILE A 45 14.12 3.03 2.73
N GLN A 46 15.13 3.50 1.99
CA GLN A 46 15.52 4.92 1.97
C GLN A 46 14.37 5.82 1.55
N GLN A 47 13.60 5.41 0.54
CA GLN A 47 12.43 6.14 0.05
C GLN A 47 11.33 6.26 1.10
N VAL A 48 11.04 5.18 1.84
CA VAL A 48 10.05 5.22 2.91
C VAL A 48 10.50 6.17 4.03
N CYS A 49 11.77 6.08 4.45
CA CYS A 49 12.30 6.91 5.54
C CYS A 49 12.41 8.39 5.16
N ALA A 50 12.60 8.70 3.87
CA ALA A 50 12.70 10.07 3.36
C ALA A 50 11.36 10.69 2.94
N SER A 51 10.25 9.95 3.05
CA SER A 51 8.93 10.41 2.61
C SER A 51 8.25 11.23 3.71
N ASP A 52 8.40 12.55 3.64
CA ASP A 52 7.75 13.48 4.58
C ASP A 52 6.21 13.33 4.56
N ARG A 53 5.61 13.03 3.40
CA ARG A 53 4.15 12.83 3.32
C ARG A 53 3.71 11.53 3.95
N PHE A 54 4.50 10.46 3.83
CA PHE A 54 4.18 9.21 4.50
C PHE A 54 4.32 9.35 6.01
N ALA A 55 5.40 9.97 6.47
CA ALA A 55 5.58 10.30 7.89
C ALA A 55 4.41 11.14 8.42
N GLY A 56 4.05 12.22 7.71
CA GLY A 56 2.89 13.05 8.07
C GLY A 56 1.57 12.30 8.05
N MET A 57 1.36 11.38 7.11
CA MET A 57 0.16 10.53 7.08
C MET A 57 0.08 9.61 8.31
N LEU A 58 1.20 9.02 8.74
CA LEU A 58 1.25 8.20 9.95
C LEU A 58 0.99 9.01 11.22
N GLU A 59 1.58 10.20 11.33
CA GLU A 59 1.35 11.12 12.44
C GLU A 59 -0.11 11.57 12.50
N TYR A 60 -0.70 11.90 11.35
CA TYR A 60 -2.11 12.25 11.24
C TYR A 60 -3.02 11.11 11.70
N ILE A 61 -2.78 9.90 11.20
CA ILE A 61 -3.51 8.69 11.60
C ILE A 61 -3.37 8.42 13.10
N PHE A 62 -2.17 8.59 13.66
CA PHE A 62 -1.90 8.43 15.08
C PHE A 62 -2.72 9.41 15.93
N HIS A 63 -2.70 10.69 15.59
CA HIS A 63 -3.47 11.71 16.31
C HIS A 63 -4.96 11.50 16.18
N LEU A 64 -5.44 11.16 14.98
CA LEU A 64 -6.85 10.92 14.72
C LEU A 64 -7.36 9.68 15.46
N GLY A 65 -6.58 8.59 15.46
CA GLY A 65 -6.88 7.36 16.18
C GLY A 65 -6.96 7.57 17.68
N ASN A 66 -5.99 8.29 18.26
CA ASN A 66 -6.02 8.65 19.67
C ASN A 66 -7.25 9.51 19.99
N LEU A 67 -7.55 10.55 19.19
CA LEU A 67 -8.71 11.41 19.40
C LEU A 67 -10.04 10.63 19.41
N LEU A 68 -10.21 9.70 18.49
CA LEU A 68 -11.43 8.90 18.39
C LEU A 68 -11.57 7.85 19.51
N ASN A 69 -10.47 7.42 20.10
CA ASN A 69 -10.46 6.51 21.26
C ASN A 69 -10.87 7.18 22.59
N PHE A 70 -11.06 8.52 22.63
CA PHE A 70 -11.56 9.27 23.80
C PHE A 70 -13.05 9.68 23.68
N GLY A 71 -13.83 9.03 22.82
CA GLY A 71 -15.27 9.29 22.66
C GLY A 71 -16.14 8.82 23.83
N GLU A 72 -17.26 9.51 24.08
CA GLU A 72 -18.24 9.15 25.12
C GLU A 72 -18.70 7.68 24.99
N GLY A 73 -18.43 6.86 26.01
CA GLY A 73 -18.91 5.47 26.11
C GLY A 73 -17.86 4.38 25.85
N VAL A 74 -16.62 4.74 25.53
CA VAL A 74 -15.47 3.80 25.57
C VAL A 74 -14.83 3.93 26.95
N GLU A 75 -14.67 2.82 27.69
CA GLU A 75 -13.83 2.78 28.90
C GLU A 75 -12.48 3.38 28.51
N TYR A 76 -12.09 4.52 29.10
CA TYR A 76 -10.90 5.31 28.74
C TYR A 76 -9.72 4.40 28.37
N THR A 77 -9.56 4.10 27.08
CA THR A 77 -8.40 3.34 26.63
C THR A 77 -7.21 4.27 26.76
N GLU A 78 -6.13 3.80 27.36
CA GLU A 78 -4.93 4.59 27.59
C GLU A 78 -4.44 5.23 26.29
N TRP A 79 -3.95 6.47 26.38
CA TRP A 79 -3.31 7.16 25.25
C TRP A 79 -2.22 6.26 24.67
N VAL A 80 -2.38 5.85 23.41
CA VAL A 80 -1.42 4.98 22.76
C VAL A 80 -0.20 5.84 22.41
N LYS A 81 0.98 5.43 22.87
CA LYS A 81 2.23 6.19 22.68
C LYS A 81 2.84 6.01 21.29
N SER A 82 2.56 4.89 20.63
CA SER A 82 3.08 4.58 19.29
C SER A 82 2.17 3.59 18.56
N ILE A 83 2.16 3.66 17.22
CA ILE A 83 1.53 2.66 16.35
C ILE A 83 2.63 1.90 15.62
N THR A 84 2.52 0.57 15.54
CA THR A 84 3.46 -0.24 14.77
C THR A 84 3.08 -0.26 13.29
N ILE A 85 4.05 -0.40 12.39
CA ILE A 85 3.85 -0.61 10.95
C ILE A 85 2.96 -1.82 10.67
N SER A 86 3.12 -2.90 11.45
CA SER A 86 2.25 -4.08 11.35
C SER A 86 0.79 -3.80 11.71
N SER A 87 0.51 -2.74 12.49
CA SER A 87 -0.85 -2.33 12.81
C SER A 87 -1.55 -1.58 11.67
N LEU A 88 -0.80 -1.04 10.69
CA LEU A 88 -1.38 -0.37 9.51
C LEU A 88 -2.29 -1.29 8.72
N ALA A 89 -1.93 -2.57 8.61
CA ALA A 89 -2.75 -3.59 7.98
C ALA A 89 -4.11 -3.82 8.69
N LYS A 90 -4.23 -3.42 9.96
CA LYS A 90 -5.46 -3.56 10.75
C LYS A 90 -6.37 -2.34 10.61
N LEU A 91 -5.83 -1.16 10.29
CA LEU A 91 -6.59 0.09 10.17
C LEU A 91 -7.68 0.02 9.09
N SER A 92 -7.42 -0.73 8.03
CA SER A 92 -8.35 -1.06 6.95
C SER A 92 -9.63 -1.74 7.44
N PHE A 93 -9.52 -2.57 8.48
CA PHE A 93 -10.61 -3.37 9.03
C PHE A 93 -11.30 -2.72 10.23
N THR A 94 -10.71 -1.65 10.78
CA THR A 94 -11.30 -0.89 11.88
C THR A 94 -12.50 -0.08 11.36
N LYS A 95 -13.71 -0.56 11.64
CA LYS A 95 -14.94 0.19 11.39
C LYS A 95 -15.10 1.28 12.46
N ALA A 96 -15.60 2.46 12.09
CA ALA A 96 -16.01 3.46 13.06
C ALA A 96 -17.12 2.91 13.97
N TYR A 97 -17.32 3.54 15.13
CA TYR A 97 -18.29 3.14 16.17
C TYR A 97 -19.72 2.88 15.65
N ASP A 98 -20.13 3.49 14.53
CA ASP A 98 -21.45 3.32 13.93
C ASP A 98 -21.53 2.24 12.82
N GLY A 99 -20.41 1.60 12.49
CA GLY A 99 -20.32 0.51 11.51
C GLY A 99 -20.49 0.93 10.04
N ARG A 100 -20.60 2.23 9.74
CA ARG A 100 -21.01 2.73 8.41
C ARG A 100 -19.85 3.22 7.55
N ILE A 101 -18.89 3.92 8.15
CA ILE A 101 -17.61 4.29 7.52
C ILE A 101 -16.46 3.51 8.14
N SER A 102 -15.48 3.10 7.35
CA SER A 102 -14.22 2.61 7.91
C SER A 102 -13.41 3.78 8.47
N PHE A 103 -12.58 3.52 9.47
CA PHE A 103 -11.64 4.51 9.98
C PHE A 103 -10.77 5.09 8.84
N LEU A 104 -10.32 4.24 7.91
CA LEU A 104 -9.52 4.69 6.76
C LEU A 104 -10.28 5.63 5.81
N GLN A 105 -11.59 5.42 5.60
CA GLN A 105 -12.43 6.35 4.85
C GLN A 105 -12.56 7.70 5.57
N TYR A 106 -12.67 7.70 6.89
CA TYR A 106 -12.70 8.92 7.68
C TYR A 106 -11.35 9.67 7.65
N VAL A 107 -10.23 8.93 7.71
CA VAL A 107 -8.88 9.49 7.51
C VAL A 107 -8.80 10.19 6.16
N ILE A 108 -9.23 9.54 5.07
CA ILE A 108 -9.22 10.12 3.72
C ILE A 108 -9.96 11.46 3.68
N GLN A 109 -11.20 11.50 4.19
CA GLN A 109 -12.01 12.72 4.20
C GLN A 109 -11.36 13.84 5.02
N SER A 110 -10.76 13.47 6.16
CA SER A 110 -10.18 14.46 7.07
C SER A 110 -8.83 14.96 6.55
N VAL A 111 -8.02 14.09 5.94
CA VAL A 111 -6.78 14.49 5.24
C VAL A 111 -7.09 15.41 4.07
N GLU A 112 -8.07 15.13 3.22
CA GLU A 112 -8.41 16.03 2.10
C GLU A 112 -8.84 17.43 2.58
N ARG A 113 -9.54 17.48 3.72
CA ARG A 113 -10.04 18.73 4.31
C ARG A 113 -8.95 19.52 5.03
N ASP A 114 -8.15 18.84 5.85
CA ASP A 114 -7.26 19.47 6.83
C ASP A 114 -5.81 19.53 6.33
N GLU A 115 -5.34 18.48 5.63
CA GLU A 115 -3.95 18.32 5.18
C GLU A 115 -3.84 17.71 3.76
N PRO A 116 -4.40 18.36 2.71
CA PRO A 116 -4.53 17.77 1.37
C PRO A 116 -3.20 17.39 0.72
N HIS A 117 -2.10 18.00 1.17
CA HIS A 117 -0.76 17.68 0.69
C HIS A 117 -0.30 16.25 1.03
N LEU A 118 -0.91 15.62 2.05
CA LEU A 118 -0.66 14.23 2.46
C LEU A 118 -1.48 13.21 1.66
N ALA A 119 -2.55 13.63 0.98
CA ALA A 119 -3.48 12.73 0.30
C ALA A 119 -2.80 11.89 -0.81
N LEU A 120 -1.73 12.43 -1.40
CA LEU A 120 -0.91 11.77 -2.42
C LEU A 120 0.46 11.35 -1.87
N PHE A 121 0.50 10.79 -0.65
CA PHE A 121 1.76 10.28 -0.07
C PHE A 121 2.31 9.08 -0.86
N SER A 122 1.44 8.27 -1.46
CA SER A 122 1.83 7.06 -2.21
C SER A 122 2.68 7.38 -3.44
N ASP A 123 2.58 8.59 -4.00
CA ASP A 123 3.45 9.10 -5.07
C ASP A 123 4.93 9.18 -4.64
N GLN A 124 5.20 9.33 -3.34
CA GLN A 124 6.56 9.32 -2.81
C GLN A 124 7.07 7.90 -2.54
N LEU A 125 6.25 6.87 -2.73
CA LEU A 125 6.59 5.46 -2.46
C LEU A 125 6.52 4.52 -3.68
N PRO A 126 6.97 4.91 -4.90
CA PRO A 126 6.80 4.09 -6.11
C PRO A 126 7.51 2.72 -6.10
N LEU A 127 8.46 2.49 -5.19
CA LEU A 127 9.19 1.22 -5.10
C LEU A 127 8.52 0.21 -4.17
N ILE A 128 7.58 0.63 -3.33
CA ILE A 128 7.10 -0.18 -2.20
C ILE A 128 6.44 -1.48 -2.64
N THR A 129 5.60 -1.42 -3.69
CA THR A 129 4.92 -2.59 -4.26
C THR A 129 5.87 -3.59 -4.91
N LYS A 130 7.05 -3.15 -5.37
CA LYS A 130 8.07 -4.06 -5.91
C LYS A 130 8.87 -4.69 -4.77
N CYS A 131 9.18 -3.91 -3.73
CA CYS A 131 9.89 -4.38 -2.55
C CYS A 131 9.08 -5.45 -1.80
N SER A 132 7.76 -5.26 -1.68
CA SER A 132 6.87 -6.21 -0.99
C SER A 132 6.76 -7.59 -1.65
N LYS A 133 7.25 -7.74 -2.89
CA LYS A 133 7.25 -9.02 -3.62
C LYS A 133 8.56 -9.80 -3.48
N LEU A 134 9.56 -9.19 -2.85
CA LEU A 134 10.84 -9.83 -2.58
C LEU A 134 10.80 -10.59 -1.26
N SER A 135 11.68 -11.58 -1.11
CA SER A 135 11.92 -12.26 0.16
C SER A 135 13.37 -12.07 0.57
N VAL A 136 13.63 -11.42 1.70
CA VAL A 136 14.99 -11.25 2.22
C VAL A 136 15.62 -12.61 2.51
N GLN A 137 14.83 -13.56 3.03
CA GLN A 137 15.30 -14.93 3.26
C GLN A 137 15.78 -15.60 1.97
N SER A 138 15.05 -15.46 0.87
CA SER A 138 15.47 -15.99 -0.44
C SER A 138 16.75 -15.32 -0.95
N LEU A 139 16.90 -14.00 -0.78
CA LEU A 139 18.12 -13.28 -1.18
C LEU A 139 19.35 -13.73 -0.37
N VAL A 140 19.19 -13.93 0.95
CA VAL A 140 20.25 -14.47 1.81
C VAL A 140 20.61 -15.89 1.41
N ALA A 141 19.63 -16.75 1.15
CA ALA A 141 19.86 -18.12 0.68
C ALA A 141 20.62 -18.15 -0.65
N GLU A 142 20.26 -17.29 -1.59
CA GLU A 142 20.92 -17.16 -2.89
C GLU A 142 22.38 -16.69 -2.73
N HIS A 143 22.62 -15.68 -1.89
CA HIS A 143 23.99 -15.23 -1.58
C HIS A 143 24.85 -16.35 -0.97
N GLN A 144 24.30 -17.15 -0.04
CA GLN A 144 25.02 -18.29 0.55
C GLN A 144 25.27 -19.41 -0.47
N SER A 145 24.32 -19.65 -1.37
CA SER A 145 24.48 -20.59 -2.48
C SER A 145 25.64 -20.19 -3.39
N LEU A 146 25.74 -18.91 -3.77
CA LEU A 146 26.84 -18.39 -4.58
C LEU A 146 28.20 -18.52 -3.87
N LYS A 147 28.27 -18.21 -2.57
CA LYS A 147 29.48 -18.45 -1.76
C LYS A 147 29.88 -19.92 -1.69
N SER A 148 28.90 -20.83 -1.62
CA SER A 148 29.15 -22.27 -1.69
C SER A 148 29.73 -22.67 -3.05
N GLY A 149 29.24 -22.08 -4.14
CA GLY A 149 29.79 -22.25 -5.48
C GLY A 149 31.25 -21.80 -5.60
N LEU A 150 31.61 -20.65 -5.00
CA LEU A 150 33.00 -20.21 -4.91
C LEU A 150 33.88 -21.20 -4.15
N ARG A 151 33.44 -21.67 -2.98
CA ARG A 151 34.19 -22.69 -2.20
C ARG A 151 34.39 -23.97 -3.02
N MET A 152 33.40 -24.36 -3.82
CA MET A 152 33.51 -25.51 -4.72
C MET A 152 34.60 -25.30 -5.78
N LEU A 153 34.66 -24.13 -6.42
CA LEU A 153 35.71 -23.77 -7.38
C LEU A 153 37.10 -23.84 -6.73
N ILE A 154 37.28 -23.20 -5.57
CA ILE A 154 38.55 -23.18 -4.83
C ILE A 154 38.99 -24.60 -4.44
N ASN A 155 38.09 -25.43 -3.93
CA ASN A 155 38.40 -26.79 -3.54
C ASN A 155 38.76 -27.67 -4.76
N GLU A 156 38.16 -27.43 -5.92
CA GLU A 156 38.51 -28.17 -7.14
C GLU A 156 39.88 -27.75 -7.71
N THR A 157 40.27 -26.48 -7.61
CA THR A 157 41.63 -26.04 -8.02
C THR A 157 42.72 -26.65 -7.12
N GLN A 158 42.45 -26.79 -5.83
CA GLN A 158 43.35 -27.44 -4.87
C GLN A 158 43.45 -28.96 -5.10
N LYS A 159 42.32 -29.65 -5.30
CA LYS A 159 42.31 -31.11 -5.50
C LYS A 159 42.86 -31.55 -6.85
N THR A 160 42.65 -30.74 -7.89
CA THR A 160 43.24 -31.01 -9.21
C THR A 160 44.77 -30.99 -9.16
N ALA A 161 45.37 -30.18 -8.27
CA ALA A 161 46.82 -30.12 -8.08
C ALA A 161 47.46 -31.43 -7.61
N ILE A 162 46.67 -32.35 -7.05
CA ILE A 162 47.15 -33.61 -6.46
C ILE A 162 47.22 -34.73 -7.51
N PHE A 163 46.51 -34.59 -8.63
CA PHE A 163 46.45 -35.62 -9.66
C PHE A 163 47.76 -35.70 -10.45
N LYS A 164 48.27 -36.93 -10.65
CA LYS A 164 49.46 -37.22 -11.43
C LYS A 164 49.09 -38.16 -12.58
N THR A 165 49.64 -37.89 -13.76
CA THR A 165 49.48 -38.71 -14.97
C THR A 165 50.80 -38.70 -15.75
N ASP A 166 51.10 -39.83 -16.39
CA ASP A 166 52.27 -39.98 -17.27
C ASP A 166 51.99 -39.47 -18.70
N ASP A 167 50.71 -39.24 -19.02
CA ASP A 167 50.25 -38.64 -20.27
C ASP A 167 50.56 -37.13 -20.26
N ALA A 168 51.52 -36.72 -21.11
CA ALA A 168 52.04 -35.35 -21.13
C ALA A 168 51.00 -34.33 -21.59
N ASP A 169 50.21 -34.65 -22.62
CA ASP A 169 49.19 -33.77 -23.19
C ASP A 169 48.06 -33.58 -22.17
N LEU A 170 47.58 -34.67 -21.56
CA LEU A 170 46.55 -34.60 -20.52
C LEU A 170 47.03 -33.80 -19.29
N ARG A 171 48.31 -33.88 -18.94
CA ARG A 171 48.89 -33.11 -17.84
C ARG A 171 48.89 -31.61 -18.13
N GLU A 172 49.19 -31.22 -19.37
CA GLU A 172 49.16 -29.83 -19.81
C GLU A 172 47.73 -29.28 -19.82
N ASP A 173 46.79 -30.00 -20.44
CA ASP A 173 45.35 -29.64 -20.47
C ASP A 173 44.77 -29.46 -19.06
N LEU A 174 45.12 -30.35 -18.13
CA LEU A 174 44.67 -30.26 -16.74
C LEU A 174 45.30 -29.09 -15.99
N ALA A 175 46.55 -28.72 -16.30
CA ALA A 175 47.21 -27.56 -15.71
C ALA A 175 46.58 -26.26 -16.21
N GLU A 176 46.32 -26.14 -17.51
CA GLU A 176 45.63 -25.00 -18.12
C GLU A 176 44.21 -24.85 -17.56
N SER A 177 43.44 -25.95 -17.53
CA SER A 177 42.09 -25.98 -16.96
C SER A 177 42.07 -25.54 -15.49
N ARG A 178 43.06 -25.99 -14.70
CA ARG A 178 43.21 -25.59 -13.29
C ARG A 178 43.49 -24.10 -13.16
N GLU A 179 44.40 -23.56 -13.97
CA GLU A 179 44.74 -22.13 -13.91
C GLU A 179 43.56 -21.26 -14.34
N SER A 180 42.86 -21.64 -15.43
CA SER A 180 41.63 -20.98 -15.87
C SER A 180 40.55 -20.97 -14.77
N MET A 181 40.36 -22.10 -14.08
CA MET A 181 39.42 -22.19 -12.95
C MET A 181 39.86 -21.33 -11.75
N ARG A 182 41.17 -21.23 -11.50
CA ARG A 182 41.72 -20.40 -10.42
C ARG A 182 41.48 -18.91 -10.68
N LEU A 183 41.77 -18.45 -11.90
CA LEU A 183 41.51 -17.06 -12.31
C LEU A 183 40.01 -16.74 -12.21
N TYR A 184 39.15 -17.64 -12.69
CA TYR A 184 37.70 -17.45 -12.57
C TYR A 184 37.22 -17.43 -11.11
N ALA A 185 37.80 -18.25 -10.22
CA ALA A 185 37.47 -18.21 -8.80
C ALA A 185 37.81 -16.85 -8.17
N MET A 186 38.93 -16.22 -8.57
CA MET A 186 39.29 -14.87 -8.10
C MET A 186 38.30 -13.81 -8.59
N GLU A 187 37.85 -13.90 -9.85
CA GLU A 187 36.82 -13.00 -10.39
C GLU A 187 35.50 -13.15 -9.62
N VAL A 188 35.06 -14.39 -9.37
CA VAL A 188 33.85 -14.70 -8.59
C VAL A 188 33.97 -14.15 -7.17
N GLU A 189 35.12 -14.32 -6.52
CA GLU A 189 35.38 -13.79 -5.17
C GLU A 189 35.22 -12.27 -5.13
N GLN A 190 35.89 -11.54 -6.04
CA GLN A 190 35.77 -10.08 -6.13
C GLN A 190 34.33 -9.62 -6.36
N VAL A 191 33.58 -10.32 -7.22
CA VAL A 191 32.17 -9.99 -7.48
C VAL A 191 31.31 -10.23 -6.23
N LEU A 192 31.54 -11.33 -5.50
CA LEU A 192 30.81 -11.67 -4.27
C LEU A 192 31.16 -10.74 -3.11
N ASP A 193 32.37 -10.18 -3.05
CA ASP A 193 32.71 -9.13 -2.08
C ASP A 193 31.84 -7.89 -2.30
N GLY A 194 31.64 -7.47 -3.56
CA GLY A 194 30.72 -6.38 -3.88
C GLY A 194 29.24 -6.70 -3.57
N VAL A 195 28.83 -7.97 -3.59
CA VAL A 195 27.49 -8.38 -3.12
C VAL A 195 27.42 -8.32 -1.60
N GLN A 196 28.48 -8.73 -0.91
CA GLN A 196 28.56 -8.66 0.55
C GLN A 196 28.46 -7.22 1.06
N GLU A 197 29.05 -6.25 0.34
CA GLU A 197 28.90 -4.83 0.64
C GLU A 197 27.43 -4.37 0.57
N LEU A 198 26.70 -4.79 -0.47
CA LEU A 198 25.26 -4.50 -0.61
C LEU A 198 24.43 -5.15 0.50
N VAL A 199 24.75 -6.39 0.89
CA VAL A 199 24.10 -7.05 2.02
C VAL A 199 24.35 -6.27 3.32
N ASN A 200 25.58 -5.82 3.55
CA ASN A 200 25.91 -5.00 4.71
C ASN A 200 25.19 -3.64 4.68
N GLU A 201 25.00 -3.06 3.50
CA GLU A 201 24.23 -1.82 3.31
C GLU A 201 22.75 -2.02 3.61
N LEU A 202 22.13 -3.08 3.10
CA LEU A 202 20.75 -3.44 3.42
C LEU A 202 20.53 -3.59 4.93
N GLU A 203 21.47 -4.22 5.65
CA GLU A 203 21.40 -4.34 7.11
C GLU A 203 21.53 -2.98 7.83
N ARG A 204 22.31 -2.04 7.29
CA ARG A 204 22.40 -0.67 7.84
C ARG A 204 21.09 0.09 7.62
N GLU A 205 20.53 0.00 6.42
CA GLU A 205 19.23 0.62 6.08
C GLU A 205 18.09 0.02 6.90
N LYS A 206 18.08 -1.30 7.10
CA LYS A 206 17.12 -1.97 8.00
C LYS A 206 17.20 -1.37 9.41
N LYS A 207 18.40 -1.24 9.97
CA LYS A 207 18.57 -0.63 11.31
C LYS A 207 18.12 0.82 11.35
N HIS A 208 18.39 1.58 10.30
CA HIS A 208 17.92 2.95 10.20
C HIS A 208 16.39 3.02 10.19
N PHE A 209 15.74 2.18 9.38
CA PHE A 209 14.29 2.05 9.33
C PHE A 209 13.68 1.71 10.69
N LEU A 210 14.21 0.68 11.37
CA LEU A 210 13.71 0.26 12.67
C LEU A 210 13.82 1.38 13.71
N ASN A 211 14.95 2.11 13.72
CA ASN A 211 15.12 3.26 14.61
C ASN A 211 14.19 4.42 14.25
N TYR A 212 13.97 4.67 12.96
CA TYR A 212 13.13 5.78 12.49
C TYR A 212 11.65 5.58 12.88
N PHE A 213 11.14 4.36 12.74
CA PHE A 213 9.76 4.01 13.09
C PHE A 213 9.58 3.46 14.52
N GLU A 214 10.67 3.43 15.31
CA GLU A 214 10.69 2.83 16.65
C GLU A 214 10.16 1.37 16.67
N GLU A 215 10.46 0.61 15.62
CA GLU A 215 10.07 -0.79 15.45
C GLU A 215 11.05 -1.76 16.12
N GLU A 216 10.52 -2.84 16.70
CA GLU A 216 11.35 -3.93 17.19
C GLU A 216 11.86 -4.81 16.03
N ASP A 217 13.09 -5.33 16.15
CA ASP A 217 13.67 -6.24 15.16
C ASP A 217 13.11 -7.67 15.29
N VAL A 218 11.79 -7.80 15.09
CA VAL A 218 11.06 -9.07 15.16
C VAL A 218 10.73 -9.60 13.77
N LEU A 219 10.37 -8.71 12.84
CA LEU A 219 9.95 -9.07 11.49
C LEU A 219 11.02 -8.74 10.44
N PRO A 220 11.11 -9.54 9.37
CA PRO A 220 11.90 -9.20 8.19
C PRO A 220 11.47 -7.86 7.58
N ILE A 221 12.43 -7.10 7.06
CA ILE A 221 12.15 -5.76 6.51
C ILE A 221 11.21 -5.81 5.30
N ASP A 222 11.28 -6.86 4.48
CA ASP A 222 10.36 -7.13 3.37
C ASP A 222 8.91 -7.31 3.83
N GLU A 223 8.67 -7.91 4.99
CA GLU A 223 7.32 -8.00 5.57
C GLU A 223 6.80 -6.64 6.04
N LEU A 224 7.64 -5.84 6.70
CA LEU A 224 7.30 -4.47 7.12
C LEU A 224 6.97 -3.58 5.91
N LEU A 225 7.79 -3.64 4.86
CA LEU A 225 7.52 -2.98 3.58
C LEU A 225 6.23 -3.52 2.93
N GLY A 226 5.91 -4.81 3.13
CA GLY A 226 4.65 -5.42 2.70
C GLY A 226 3.41 -4.82 3.37
N PHE A 227 3.46 -4.53 4.67
CA PHE A 227 2.36 -3.83 5.35
C PHE A 227 2.16 -2.41 4.82
N ILE A 228 3.26 -1.68 4.57
CA ILE A 228 3.21 -0.33 3.99
C ILE A 228 2.65 -0.38 2.56
N ALA A 229 3.06 -1.36 1.75
CA ALA A 229 2.54 -1.54 0.40
C ALA A 229 1.02 -1.78 0.41
N SER A 230 0.57 -2.70 1.28
CA SER A 230 -0.85 -3.05 1.40
C SER A 230 -1.68 -1.85 1.84
N PHE A 231 -1.21 -1.11 2.85
CA PHE A 231 -1.83 0.13 3.30
C PHE A 231 -1.89 1.19 2.20
N SER A 232 -0.80 1.40 1.48
CA SER A 232 -0.71 2.41 0.41
C SER A 232 -1.65 2.09 -0.76
N GLU A 233 -1.75 0.82 -1.14
CA GLU A 233 -2.65 0.36 -2.19
C GLU A 233 -4.12 0.53 -1.79
N GLU A 234 -4.46 0.14 -0.56
CA GLU A 234 -5.83 0.27 -0.08
C GLU A 234 -6.25 1.73 0.10
N TYR A 235 -5.38 2.56 0.67
CA TYR A 235 -5.60 4.00 0.78
C TYR A 235 -5.84 4.60 -0.60
N SER A 236 -4.95 4.33 -1.56
CA SER A 236 -5.04 4.91 -2.92
C SER A 236 -6.33 4.49 -3.61
N ARG A 237 -6.74 3.22 -3.46
CA ARG A 237 -8.02 2.72 -3.98
C ARG A 237 -9.21 3.48 -3.39
N LEU A 238 -9.27 3.61 -2.06
CA LEU A 238 -10.35 4.31 -1.38
C LEU A 238 -10.35 5.80 -1.66
N TYR A 239 -9.17 6.41 -1.80
CA TYR A 239 -9.01 7.81 -2.15
C TYR A 239 -9.50 8.08 -3.59
N HIS A 240 -9.18 7.20 -4.54
CA HIS A 240 -9.77 7.27 -5.88
C HIS A 240 -11.28 7.12 -5.87
N THR A 241 -11.84 6.19 -5.08
CA THR A 241 -13.29 6.09 -4.90
C THR A 241 -13.87 7.39 -4.34
N TYR A 242 -13.27 7.94 -3.29
CA TYR A 242 -13.68 9.20 -2.69
C TYR A 242 -13.65 10.37 -3.69
N LEU A 243 -12.55 10.52 -4.44
CA LEU A 243 -12.44 11.52 -5.50
C LEU A 243 -13.44 11.29 -6.62
N SER A 244 -13.69 10.04 -7.04
CA SER A 244 -14.69 9.74 -8.07
C SER A 244 -16.10 10.11 -7.63
N ILE A 245 -16.40 10.04 -6.33
CA ILE A 245 -17.69 10.44 -5.77
C ILE A 245 -17.79 11.97 -5.73
N ILE A 246 -16.73 12.68 -5.32
CA ILE A 246 -16.72 14.15 -5.31
C ILE A 246 -16.70 14.73 -6.73
N MET A 247 -15.90 14.16 -7.62
CA MET A 247 -15.77 14.58 -9.02
C MET A 247 -16.96 14.14 -9.87
N GLY A 248 -17.51 12.96 -9.59
CA GLY A 248 -18.75 12.45 -10.16
C GLY A 248 -19.95 13.28 -9.74
N ASN A 249 -20.01 13.77 -8.49
CA ASN A 249 -21.01 14.75 -8.04
C ASN A 249 -20.78 16.17 -8.60
N THR A 250 -19.56 16.52 -9.04
CA THR A 250 -19.35 17.83 -9.71
C THR A 250 -19.75 17.82 -11.17
N SER A 251 -19.75 16.66 -11.85
CA SER A 251 -20.31 16.52 -13.21
C SER A 251 -21.78 16.11 -13.21
N SER A 252 -22.23 15.37 -12.19
CA SER A 252 -23.65 15.06 -11.96
C SER A 252 -24.21 16.01 -10.89
N ARG A 253 -24.56 17.22 -11.35
CA ARG A 253 -25.23 18.30 -10.61
C ARG A 253 -24.47 18.81 -9.37
N LYS A 254 -23.52 19.74 -9.58
CA LYS A 254 -23.34 20.81 -8.59
C LYS A 254 -24.70 21.44 -8.34
N PHE A 255 -25.25 21.23 -7.14
CA PHE A 255 -26.53 21.80 -6.77
C PHE A 255 -26.42 23.32 -6.85
N VAL A 256 -27.11 23.94 -7.82
CA VAL A 256 -27.04 25.39 -8.00
C VAL A 256 -27.93 26.01 -6.93
N TYR A 257 -27.33 26.50 -5.86
CA TYR A 257 -28.07 27.11 -4.75
C TYR A 257 -28.75 28.41 -5.18
N SER A 258 -30.07 28.46 -5.11
CA SER A 258 -30.81 29.70 -5.32
C SER A 258 -30.36 30.78 -4.33
N THR A 259 -30.18 32.01 -4.80
CA THR A 259 -29.87 33.18 -3.96
C THR A 259 -30.97 33.52 -2.96
N ASN A 260 -32.19 33.00 -3.17
CA ASN A 260 -33.30 33.15 -2.25
C ASN A 260 -33.29 32.02 -1.21
N ASP A 261 -33.28 32.37 0.07
CA ASP A 261 -33.20 31.41 1.18
C ASP A 261 -34.40 30.46 1.28
N TYR A 262 -35.61 30.93 0.95
CA TYR A 262 -36.80 30.08 0.91
C TYR A 262 -36.68 29.02 -0.19
N GLN A 263 -36.28 29.46 -1.39
CA GLN A 263 -36.09 28.57 -2.51
C GLN A 263 -34.98 27.57 -2.24
N LEU A 264 -33.82 28.04 -1.73
CA LEU A 264 -32.71 27.20 -1.30
C LEU A 264 -33.16 26.11 -0.32
N ALA A 265 -33.88 26.48 0.74
CA ALA A 265 -34.31 25.53 1.76
C ALA A 265 -35.32 24.50 1.21
N ILE A 266 -36.21 24.92 0.31
CA ILE A 266 -37.20 24.04 -0.32
C ILE A 266 -36.52 23.07 -1.27
N GLU A 267 -35.64 23.55 -2.15
CA GLU A 267 -34.97 22.73 -3.17
C GLU A 267 -34.04 21.70 -2.52
N THR A 268 -33.20 22.12 -1.57
CA THR A 268 -32.30 21.19 -0.85
C THR A 268 -33.07 20.13 -0.07
N SER A 269 -34.18 20.50 0.56
CA SER A 269 -35.03 19.53 1.26
C SER A 269 -35.67 18.54 0.28
N LYS A 270 -36.18 19.01 -0.88
CA LYS A 270 -36.75 18.13 -1.91
C LYS A 270 -35.72 17.13 -2.44
N GLU A 271 -34.49 17.57 -2.66
CA GLU A 271 -33.43 16.70 -3.17
C GLU A 271 -33.09 15.59 -2.16
N LEU A 272 -32.92 15.95 -0.88
CA LEU A 272 -32.71 14.96 0.18
C LEU A 272 -33.90 14.01 0.29
N GLU A 273 -35.12 14.54 0.28
CA GLU A 273 -36.33 13.70 0.31
C GLU A 273 -36.37 12.69 -0.84
N TYR A 274 -36.08 13.14 -2.07
CA TYR A 274 -36.03 12.29 -3.26
C TYR A 274 -34.98 11.19 -3.14
N LEU A 275 -33.77 11.53 -2.71
CA LEU A 275 -32.67 10.58 -2.58
C LEU A 275 -32.97 9.51 -1.51
N LEU A 276 -33.51 9.93 -0.36
CA LEU A 276 -33.86 9.03 0.74
C LEU A 276 -34.99 8.06 0.33
N GLU A 277 -35.99 8.53 -0.42
CA GLU A 277 -37.07 7.68 -0.93
C GLU A 277 -36.57 6.67 -1.97
N THR A 278 -35.80 7.14 -2.95
CA THR A 278 -35.41 6.32 -4.11
C THR A 278 -34.35 5.29 -3.78
N GLU A 279 -33.35 5.64 -2.98
CA GLU A 279 -32.16 4.81 -2.78
C GLU A 279 -32.19 4.03 -1.44
N PHE A 280 -32.90 4.58 -0.45
CA PHE A 280 -33.01 4.02 0.90
C PHE A 280 -34.42 3.57 1.27
N ASN A 281 -35.39 3.75 0.37
CA ASN A 281 -36.78 3.33 0.57
C ASN A 281 -37.42 3.97 1.83
N ALA A 282 -37.03 5.22 2.12
CA ALA A 282 -37.54 6.01 3.23
C ALA A 282 -39.03 6.33 3.08
N HIS A 283 -39.73 6.47 4.20
CA HIS A 283 -41.16 6.77 4.24
C HIS A 283 -41.49 7.84 5.30
N GLY A 284 -42.49 8.68 5.02
CA GLY A 284 -42.91 9.78 5.89
C GLY A 284 -43.42 10.99 5.09
N GLN A 285 -44.14 11.90 5.75
CA GLN A 285 -44.75 13.07 5.08
C GLN A 285 -43.76 14.21 4.81
N GLY A 286 -42.63 14.25 5.51
CA GLY A 286 -41.60 15.26 5.31
C GLY A 286 -40.23 14.76 5.74
N LEU A 287 -39.21 15.56 5.43
CA LEU A 287 -37.80 15.18 5.62
C LEU A 287 -37.45 14.64 7.02
N HIS A 288 -38.02 15.19 8.10
CA HIS A 288 -37.80 14.66 9.47
C HIS A 288 -38.31 13.23 9.66
N GLU A 289 -39.51 12.94 9.15
CA GLU A 289 -40.10 11.60 9.26
C GLU A 289 -39.38 10.60 8.36
N LYS A 290 -39.04 11.01 7.13
CA LYS A 290 -38.28 10.19 6.18
C LYS A 290 -36.91 9.80 6.73
N VAL A 291 -36.18 10.74 7.32
CA VAL A 291 -34.90 10.43 7.99
C VAL A 291 -35.10 9.47 9.16
N SER A 292 -36.15 9.67 9.96
CA SER A 292 -36.43 8.80 11.11
C SER A 292 -36.74 7.36 10.67
N SER A 293 -37.38 7.19 9.51
CA SER A 293 -37.67 5.85 8.96
C SER A 293 -36.44 5.05 8.55
N ILE A 294 -35.32 5.73 8.26
CA ILE A 294 -34.07 5.10 7.84
C ILE A 294 -32.89 5.45 8.76
N GLU A 295 -33.15 5.95 9.96
CA GLU A 295 -32.11 6.43 10.89
C GLU A 295 -31.12 5.30 11.28
N SER A 296 -31.57 4.04 11.21
CA SER A 296 -30.74 2.85 11.39
C SER A 296 -29.88 2.49 10.17
N ALA A 297 -30.20 3.00 8.97
CA ALA A 297 -29.50 2.70 7.72
C ALA A 297 -28.45 3.74 7.30
N ILE A 298 -28.54 5.00 7.78
CA ILE A 298 -27.64 6.11 7.38
C ILE A 298 -26.91 6.77 8.56
N PRO A 299 -25.62 7.19 8.42
CA PRO A 299 -24.75 7.68 9.50
C PRO A 299 -25.38 8.73 10.40
N VAL A 300 -25.06 8.69 11.70
CA VAL A 300 -25.59 9.65 12.67
C VAL A 300 -25.19 11.10 12.32
N PRO A 301 -23.95 11.37 11.84
CA PRO A 301 -23.60 12.68 11.29
C PRO A 301 -24.51 13.11 10.13
N THR A 302 -24.79 12.21 9.17
CA THR A 302 -25.74 12.47 8.07
C THR A 302 -27.12 12.79 8.60
N VAL A 303 -27.66 11.98 9.52
CA VAL A 303 -28.96 12.19 10.15
C VAL A 303 -29.02 13.57 10.81
N ARG A 304 -27.98 13.95 11.55
CA ARG A 304 -27.88 15.29 12.16
C ARG A 304 -27.86 16.40 11.12
N SER A 305 -27.10 16.23 10.04
CA SER A 305 -27.03 17.20 8.93
C SER A 305 -28.38 17.34 8.23
N ILE A 306 -29.07 16.24 7.91
CA ILE A 306 -30.39 16.27 7.29
C ILE A 306 -31.43 16.86 8.26
N ARG A 307 -31.40 16.49 9.55
CA ARG A 307 -32.27 17.08 10.57
C ARG A 307 -32.04 18.58 10.74
N TYR A 308 -30.80 19.04 10.63
CA TYR A 308 -30.48 20.47 10.63
C TYR A 308 -31.12 21.19 9.44
N VAL A 309 -30.97 20.63 8.24
CA VAL A 309 -31.63 21.15 7.01
C VAL A 309 -33.14 21.17 7.17
N ALA A 310 -33.74 20.05 7.60
CA ALA A 310 -35.19 19.92 7.82
C ALA A 310 -35.72 20.92 8.86
N THR A 311 -34.98 21.11 9.95
CA THR A 311 -35.34 22.04 11.04
C THR A 311 -35.31 23.48 10.55
N LEU A 312 -34.22 23.89 9.88
CA LEU A 312 -34.12 25.26 9.36
C LEU A 312 -35.12 25.52 8.24
N ARG A 313 -35.39 24.55 7.36
CA ARG A 313 -36.45 24.65 6.36
C ARG A 313 -37.83 24.82 7.00
N ASN A 314 -38.16 24.01 8.00
CA ASN A 314 -39.46 24.11 8.68
C ASN A 314 -39.61 25.43 9.44
N ARG A 315 -38.57 25.89 10.13
CA ARG A 315 -38.58 27.21 10.77
C ARG A 315 -38.75 28.31 9.73
N LEU A 316 -37.97 28.31 8.65
CA LEU A 316 -38.05 29.35 7.63
C LEU A 316 -39.44 29.43 6.97
N ILE A 317 -40.13 28.30 6.79
CA ILE A 317 -41.45 28.26 6.14
C ILE A 317 -42.59 28.59 7.10
N HIS A 318 -42.51 28.16 8.36
CA HIS A 318 -43.65 28.22 9.29
C HIS A 318 -43.53 29.29 10.37
N ASP A 319 -42.31 29.67 10.75
CA ASP A 319 -42.05 30.73 11.73
C ASP A 319 -42.16 32.10 11.04
N ARG A 320 -43.16 32.89 11.45
CA ARG A 320 -43.42 34.21 10.86
C ARG A 320 -42.33 35.24 11.15
N GLU A 321 -41.50 35.00 12.17
CA GLU A 321 -40.40 35.89 12.54
C GLU A 321 -39.13 35.61 11.72
N MET A 322 -38.98 34.38 11.20
CA MET A 322 -37.82 33.97 10.42
C MET A 322 -37.99 34.34 8.94
N LYS A 323 -37.25 35.36 8.50
CA LYS A 323 -37.30 35.87 7.11
C LYS A 323 -36.13 35.43 6.22
N ALA A 324 -35.12 34.79 6.79
CA ALA A 324 -33.90 34.36 6.11
C ALA A 324 -33.24 33.21 6.90
N LEU A 325 -32.34 32.47 6.26
CA LEU A 325 -31.52 31.48 6.95
C LEU A 325 -30.52 32.19 7.88
N PRO A 326 -30.31 31.72 9.14
CA PRO A 326 -29.48 32.45 10.10
C PRO A 326 -28.00 32.40 9.71
N ASP A 327 -27.57 31.26 9.16
CA ASP A 327 -26.26 31.06 8.57
C ASP A 327 -26.42 30.21 7.29
N ARG A 328 -26.44 30.92 6.17
CA ARG A 328 -26.60 30.32 4.84
C ARG A 328 -25.44 29.40 4.47
N GLN A 329 -24.21 29.73 4.87
CA GLN A 329 -23.03 28.94 4.51
C GLN A 329 -23.02 27.62 5.29
N THR A 330 -23.37 27.65 6.58
CA THR A 330 -23.50 26.44 7.38
C THR A 330 -24.67 25.57 6.90
N PHE A 331 -25.79 26.17 6.47
CA PHE A 331 -26.89 25.43 5.85
C PHE A 331 -26.45 24.66 4.60
N ILE A 332 -25.78 25.34 3.67
CA ILE A 332 -25.26 24.72 2.44
C ILE A 332 -24.27 23.61 2.79
N LYS A 333 -23.32 23.88 3.69
CA LYS A 333 -22.34 22.87 4.13
C LYS A 333 -23.02 21.63 4.70
N LYS A 334 -24.06 21.79 5.53
CA LYS A 334 -24.80 20.65 6.10
C LYS A 334 -25.55 19.85 5.04
N PHE A 335 -26.11 20.51 4.04
CA PHE A 335 -26.68 19.82 2.88
C PHE A 335 -25.60 19.05 2.09
N ASP A 336 -24.47 19.67 1.81
CA ASP A 336 -23.37 19.06 1.05
C ASP A 336 -22.77 17.86 1.77
N ASP A 337 -22.49 18.00 3.07
CA ASP A 337 -22.01 16.93 3.94
C ASP A 337 -22.97 15.72 3.86
N ALA A 338 -24.29 15.98 3.92
CA ALA A 338 -25.30 14.93 3.83
C ALA A 338 -25.35 14.27 2.44
N MET A 339 -25.31 15.05 1.36
CA MET A 339 -25.36 14.54 -0.02
C MET A 339 -24.13 13.70 -0.36
N VAL A 340 -22.94 14.13 0.03
CA VAL A 340 -21.71 13.37 -0.17
C VAL A 340 -21.81 12.02 0.54
N GLU A 341 -22.25 12.01 1.80
CA GLU A 341 -22.32 10.80 2.60
C GLU A 341 -23.39 9.82 2.10
N LEU A 342 -24.57 10.31 1.72
CA LEU A 342 -25.60 9.46 1.13
C LEU A 342 -25.14 8.84 -0.20
N ASN A 343 -24.46 9.61 -1.06
CA ASN A 343 -23.97 9.09 -2.35
C ASN A 343 -22.86 8.03 -2.18
N ILE A 344 -22.02 8.15 -1.14
CA ILE A 344 -21.05 7.09 -0.79
C ILE A 344 -21.76 5.77 -0.45
N LEU A 345 -22.84 5.83 0.33
CA LEU A 345 -23.60 4.64 0.73
C LEU A 345 -24.32 4.00 -0.46
N ILE A 346 -24.85 4.81 -1.36
CA ILE A 346 -25.51 4.35 -2.60
C ILE A 346 -24.52 3.57 -3.47
N GLU A 347 -23.34 4.14 -3.71
CA GLU A 347 -22.36 3.51 -4.59
C GLU A 347 -21.80 2.21 -3.98
N LYS A 348 -21.58 2.20 -2.66
CA LYS A 348 -21.21 0.97 -1.95
C LYS A 348 -22.27 -0.12 -2.14
N LYS A 349 -23.56 0.22 -2.02
CA LYS A 349 -24.67 -0.71 -2.22
C LYS A 349 -24.71 -1.27 -3.65
N ARG A 350 -24.34 -0.47 -4.66
CA ARG A 350 -24.24 -0.90 -6.07
C ARG A 350 -23.06 -1.85 -6.29
N LEU A 351 -21.89 -1.52 -5.74
CA LEU A 351 -20.69 -2.38 -5.81
C LEU A 351 -20.92 -3.72 -5.11
N ASP A 352 -21.55 -3.71 -3.93
CA ASP A 352 -21.90 -4.92 -3.17
C ASP A 352 -22.94 -5.79 -3.92
N ALA A 353 -23.77 -5.17 -4.77
CA ALA A 353 -24.74 -5.86 -5.64
C ALA A 353 -24.11 -6.41 -6.95
N GLY A 354 -22.82 -6.18 -7.19
CA GLY A 354 -22.13 -6.61 -8.41
C GLY A 354 -22.46 -5.76 -9.64
N GLU A 355 -23.06 -4.58 -9.46
CA GLU A 355 -23.29 -3.64 -10.55
C GLU A 355 -21.99 -2.87 -10.83
N VAL A 356 -21.42 -3.12 -12.01
CA VAL A 356 -20.24 -2.37 -12.49
C VAL A 356 -20.71 -0.97 -12.88
N PRO A 357 -20.03 0.11 -12.45
CA PRO A 357 -20.35 1.45 -12.90
C PRO A 357 -20.32 1.47 -14.43
N ALA A 358 -21.38 1.99 -15.06
CA ALA A 358 -21.36 2.23 -16.50
C ALA A 358 -20.16 3.12 -16.80
N ALA A 359 -19.14 2.55 -17.45
CA ALA A 359 -18.04 3.34 -17.98
C ALA A 359 -18.65 4.44 -18.84
N PRO A 360 -18.28 5.72 -18.68
CA PRO A 360 -18.63 6.71 -19.68
C PRO A 360 -18.04 6.21 -20.99
N GLU A 361 -18.89 6.03 -22.00
CA GLU A 361 -18.49 5.69 -23.37
C GLU A 361 -17.47 6.74 -23.83
N CYS A 362 -16.18 6.43 -23.64
CA CYS A 362 -15.10 7.22 -24.20
C CYS A 362 -15.01 6.80 -25.67
N THR A 363 -15.83 7.43 -26.51
CA THR A 363 -15.61 7.42 -27.96
C THR A 363 -14.34 8.23 -28.20
N ILE A 364 -13.22 7.54 -28.37
CA ILE A 364 -11.98 8.14 -28.85
C ILE A 364 -12.20 8.47 -30.32
N SER A 365 -12.17 9.76 -30.65
CA SER A 365 -11.91 10.28 -32.01
C SER A 365 -10.49 10.81 -32.08
#